data_AF-A0A329RN72-F1
#
_entry.id   AF-A0A329RN72-F1
#
_cell.length_a   1.000
_cell.length_b   1.000
_cell.length_c   1.000
_cell.angle_alpha   90.00
_cell.angle_beta   90.00
_cell.angle_gamma   90.00
#
_symmetry.space_group_name_H-M   'P 1'
#
loop_
_entity.id
_entity.type
_entity.pdbx_description
1 polymer ?
#
loop_
_entity_poly.entity_id
_entity_poly.type
_entity_poly.pdbx_seq_one_letter_code
_entity_poly.pdbx_strand_id
1 'polypeptide(L)'
;MTAGADKAPYGSALKTQCEKKISCTNMHTKIYKGIKLSETRSDNRKRSWKKYRAKRVAFQRNQRATKVFEKLQVPAFPEPTPKGIADHPLEVPSFHPSLFEFVLAMVDGHEILSKRWFWMLLCHLHQDKLHWLPQEWQVAPKVDIVLESYKGLADYMRDMREASSGVISEERVRSENYRMYLRTTFKAKLTKWQARCQAVRDAEVLLIKTQMAQFADYQDCATLVDLKVVYTARFVEKEKAYEAAQKAKHQQAPKDLRFLETFGEESDSDDD
;
A
#
# COMPACT_ATOMS: atom_id res chain seq x y z
N MET A 1 -43.74 3.43 75.78
CA MET A 1 -42.91 2.23 75.58
C MET A 1 -41.48 2.72 75.34
N THR A 2 -40.70 2.85 76.43
CA THR A 2 -39.57 1.97 76.82
C THR A 2 -38.34 2.20 75.92
N ALA A 3 -37.36 2.99 76.40
CA ALA A 3 -36.15 2.54 77.13
C ALA A 3 -35.11 1.94 76.16
N GLY A 4 -33.95 2.57 75.92
CA GLY A 4 -32.73 2.51 76.75
C GLY A 4 -31.60 2.01 75.83
N ALA A 5 -30.59 2.81 75.52
CA ALA A 5 -29.30 2.86 76.18
C ALA A 5 -28.45 1.57 76.08
N ASP A 6 -27.24 1.79 75.55
CA ASP A 6 -25.96 1.14 75.86
C ASP A 6 -25.65 -0.30 75.40
N LYS A 7 -24.58 -0.40 74.60
CA LYS A 7 -23.31 -1.04 75.01
C LYS A 7 -22.19 -0.80 73.98
N ALA A 8 -21.22 0.04 74.35
CA ALA A 8 -19.79 -0.31 74.28
C ALA A 8 -19.36 -0.72 75.72
N PRO A 9 -18.17 -1.28 76.06
CA PRO A 9 -16.93 -1.48 75.27
C PRO A 9 -16.19 -2.83 75.54
N TYR A 10 -15.10 -3.09 74.81
CA TYR A 10 -13.87 -3.73 75.34
C TYR A 10 -12.72 -3.22 74.45
N GLY A 11 -12.03 -2.15 74.86
CA GLY A 11 -10.72 -2.20 75.52
C GLY A 11 -9.61 -2.33 74.46
N SER A 12 -8.69 -1.39 74.22
CA SER A 12 -8.04 -0.46 75.16
C SER A 12 -7.27 0.68 74.46
N ALA A 13 -7.18 1.82 75.17
CA ALA A 13 -6.13 2.86 75.19
C ALA A 13 -5.83 3.67 73.90
N LEU A 14 -6.46 4.83 73.68
CA LEU A 14 -6.16 6.22 74.14
C LEU A 14 -4.94 6.91 73.49
N LYS A 15 -5.26 8.01 72.80
CA LYS A 15 -4.36 9.03 72.21
C LYS A 15 -3.69 9.88 73.29
N THR A 16 -2.46 10.33 73.04
CA THR A 16 -2.01 11.69 73.39
C THR A 16 -0.98 12.23 72.38
N GLN A 17 -1.17 13.51 72.05
CA GLN A 17 -0.32 14.44 71.29
C GLN A 17 1.18 14.35 71.63
N CYS A 18 2.05 14.66 70.66
CA CYS A 18 2.65 15.99 70.56
C CYS A 18 3.64 16.09 69.38
N GLU A 19 3.69 17.28 68.80
CA GLU A 19 4.65 17.73 67.80
C GLU A 19 6.09 17.39 68.21
N LYS A 20 6.86 16.81 67.29
CA LYS A 20 8.31 16.98 67.26
C LYS A 20 8.75 17.25 65.83
N LYS A 21 9.09 18.51 65.57
CA LYS A 21 10.10 18.86 64.57
C LYS A 21 11.33 17.99 64.84
N ILE A 22 11.74 17.21 63.85
CA ILE A 22 13.13 16.74 63.77
C ILE A 22 13.66 17.21 62.42
N SER A 23 14.63 18.11 62.55
CA SER A 23 15.45 18.73 61.54
C SER A 23 16.17 17.72 60.66
N CYS A 24 16.47 18.19 59.45
CA CYS A 24 17.52 17.76 58.54
C CYS A 24 18.50 16.71 59.07
N THR A 25 18.61 15.60 58.34
CA THR A 25 19.92 15.07 58.01
C THR A 25 20.00 14.87 56.51
N ASN A 26 20.97 15.56 55.93
CA ASN A 26 21.49 15.33 54.60
C ASN A 26 21.58 13.82 54.35
N MET A 27 20.82 13.31 53.38
CA MET A 27 21.22 12.10 52.69
C MET A 27 22.50 12.46 51.96
N HIS A 28 23.62 12.25 52.64
CA HIS A 28 24.96 12.24 52.09
C HIS A 28 24.91 11.36 50.84
N THR A 29 24.85 11.99 49.66
CA THR A 29 25.46 11.47 48.45
C THR A 29 26.97 11.44 48.71
N LYS A 30 27.40 10.51 49.55
CA LYS A 30 28.78 10.04 49.55
C LYS A 30 28.95 9.33 48.21
N ILE A 31 29.55 10.09 47.31
CA ILE A 31 30.08 9.63 46.03
C ILE A 31 31.02 8.47 46.36
N TYR A 32 30.59 7.24 46.09
CA TYR A 32 31.53 6.16 45.88
C TYR A 32 32.13 6.38 44.49
N LYS A 33 33.30 7.04 44.46
CA LYS A 33 34.18 7.06 43.28
C LYS A 33 34.40 5.60 42.85
N GLY A 34 33.99 5.24 41.64
CA GLY A 34 34.26 3.93 41.04
C GLY A 34 33.09 2.94 40.90
N ILE A 35 31.88 3.21 41.43
CA ILE A 35 30.73 2.31 41.22
C ILE A 35 29.86 2.84 40.09
N LYS A 36 29.84 2.10 38.97
CA LYS A 36 28.92 2.32 37.84
C LYS A 36 27.48 2.47 38.36
N LEU A 37 26.95 3.69 38.37
CA LEU A 37 25.51 3.89 38.54
C LEU A 37 24.82 3.26 37.33
N SER A 38 24.22 2.09 37.55
CA SER A 38 23.32 1.45 36.59
C SER A 38 22.30 2.48 36.13
N GLU A 39 22.09 2.58 34.81
CA GLU A 39 21.15 3.53 34.22
C GLU A 39 19.83 3.54 34.99
N THR A 40 19.43 4.73 35.46
CA THR A 40 18.21 4.82 36.26
C THR A 40 17.02 4.32 35.44
N ARG A 41 16.03 3.72 36.10
CA ARG A 41 14.80 3.25 35.45
C ARG A 41 14.11 4.37 34.63
N SER A 42 14.28 5.63 35.04
CA SER A 42 13.86 6.83 34.32
C SER A 42 14.55 6.97 32.96
N ASP A 43 15.88 6.82 32.91
CA ASP A 43 16.66 7.01 31.68
C ASP A 43 16.40 5.89 30.67
N ASN A 44 16.20 4.67 31.16
CA ASN A 44 15.75 3.52 30.37
C ASN A 44 14.35 3.76 29.77
N ARG A 45 13.40 4.31 30.54
CA ARG A 45 12.08 4.69 30.03
C ARG A 45 12.17 5.79 28.97
N LYS A 46 12.96 6.83 29.18
CA LYS A 46 13.15 7.93 28.21
C LYS A 46 13.77 7.45 26.91
N ARG A 47 14.74 6.53 26.97
CA ARG A 47 15.35 5.91 25.78
C ARG A 47 14.38 5.03 25.01
N SER A 48 13.66 4.16 25.72
CA SER A 48 12.60 3.34 25.11
C SER A 48 11.57 4.24 24.42
N TRP A 49 11.10 5.30 25.09
CA TRP A 49 10.16 6.25 24.52
C TRP A 49 10.69 6.98 23.27
N LYS A 50 11.95 7.44 23.28
CA LYS A 50 12.59 8.03 22.09
C LYS A 50 12.66 7.05 20.92
N LYS A 51 13.05 5.79 21.18
CA LYS A 51 13.10 4.72 20.16
C LYS A 51 11.71 4.43 19.59
N TYR A 52 10.70 4.30 20.44
CA TYR A 52 9.31 4.09 20.01
C TYR A 52 8.77 5.29 19.21
N ARG A 53 9.04 6.53 19.64
CA ARG A 53 8.62 7.74 18.92
C ARG A 53 9.25 7.81 17.53
N ALA A 54 10.56 7.53 17.41
CA ALA A 54 11.25 7.53 16.13
C ALA A 54 10.66 6.49 15.17
N LYS A 55 10.46 5.24 15.63
CA LYS A 55 9.80 4.19 14.85
C LYS A 55 8.39 4.58 14.40
N ARG A 56 7.60 5.21 15.29
CA ARG A 56 6.24 5.66 14.96
C ARG A 56 6.22 6.76 13.89
N VAL A 57 7.14 7.73 13.97
CA VAL A 57 7.28 8.79 12.97
C VAL A 57 7.74 8.22 11.63
N ALA A 58 8.67 7.27 11.65
CA ALA A 58 9.15 6.57 10.46
C ALA A 58 8.00 5.81 9.76
N PHE A 59 7.21 5.05 10.52
CA PHE A 59 6.03 4.34 10.03
C PHE A 59 4.98 5.28 9.43
N GLN A 60 4.67 6.40 10.09
CA GLN A 60 3.72 7.40 9.59
C GLN A 60 4.18 8.03 8.26
N ARG A 61 5.48 8.28 8.10
CA ARG A 61 6.03 8.81 6.84
C ARG A 61 5.94 7.79 5.71
N ASN A 62 6.25 6.53 6.00
CA ASN A 62 6.11 5.45 5.01
C ASN A 62 4.65 5.32 4.56
N GLN A 63 3.69 5.29 5.49
CA GLN A 63 2.27 5.30 5.13
C GLN A 63 1.85 6.49 4.26
N ARG A 64 2.38 7.69 4.53
CA ARG A 64 2.11 8.88 3.68
C ARG A 64 2.69 8.69 2.28
N ALA A 65 3.91 8.18 2.16
CA ALA A 65 4.54 7.92 0.88
C ALA A 65 3.78 6.87 0.08
N THR A 66 3.40 5.74 0.71
CA THR A 66 2.58 4.70 0.07
C THR A 66 1.29 5.28 -0.49
N LYS A 67 0.56 6.09 0.30
CA LYS A 67 -0.66 6.76 -0.16
C LYS A 67 -0.45 7.71 -1.33
N VAL A 68 0.68 8.43 -1.37
CA VAL A 68 1.02 9.30 -2.52
C VAL A 68 1.26 8.45 -3.77
N PHE A 69 2.03 7.37 -3.66
CA PHE A 69 2.31 6.48 -4.79
C PHE A 69 1.10 5.66 -5.24
N GLU A 70 0.18 5.33 -4.34
CA GLU A 70 -1.11 4.74 -4.69
C GLU A 70 -1.96 5.70 -5.52
N LYS A 71 -2.08 6.97 -5.10
CA LYS A 71 -2.82 7.98 -5.86
C LYS A 71 -2.30 8.16 -7.29
N LEU A 72 -0.98 8.13 -7.45
CA LEU A 72 -0.33 8.24 -8.76
C LEU A 72 -0.58 7.02 -9.67
N GLN A 73 -0.95 5.87 -9.10
CA GLN A 73 -1.28 4.65 -9.86
C GLN A 73 -2.76 4.59 -10.26
N VAL A 74 -3.64 5.25 -9.49
CA VAL A 74 -5.07 5.27 -9.79
C VAL A 74 -5.31 6.11 -11.06
N PRO A 75 -6.06 5.61 -12.05
CA PRO A 75 -6.42 6.41 -13.21
C PRO A 75 -7.20 7.65 -12.78
N ALA A 76 -6.78 8.83 -13.26
CA ALA A 76 -7.43 10.10 -12.95
C ALA A 76 -8.82 10.25 -13.59
N PHE A 77 -9.13 9.42 -14.59
CA PHE A 77 -10.35 9.46 -15.38
C PHE A 77 -10.97 8.07 -15.48
N PRO A 78 -12.30 7.94 -15.54
CA PRO A 78 -12.95 6.64 -15.76
C PRO A 78 -12.51 6.07 -17.11
N GLU A 79 -12.16 4.79 -17.13
CA GLU A 79 -11.76 4.09 -18.36
C GLU A 79 -12.96 4.01 -19.32
N PRO A 80 -12.77 4.31 -20.62
CA PRO A 80 -13.86 4.19 -21.58
C PRO A 80 -14.27 2.73 -21.74
N THR A 81 -15.58 2.47 -21.60
CA THR A 81 -16.16 1.16 -21.89
C THR A 81 -16.68 1.10 -23.33
N PRO A 82 -16.50 -0.03 -24.04
CA PRO A 82 -17.09 -0.21 -25.35
C PRO A 82 -18.61 -0.39 -25.21
N LYS A 83 -19.36 -0.09 -26.28
CA LYS A 83 -20.83 -0.10 -26.25
C LYS A 83 -21.46 -1.50 -26.20
N GLY A 84 -20.66 -2.54 -26.43
CA GLY A 84 -21.13 -3.91 -26.57
C GLY A 84 -21.92 -4.16 -27.86
N ILE A 85 -22.17 -5.43 -28.18
CA ILE A 85 -23.13 -5.86 -29.21
C ILE A 85 -24.37 -6.38 -28.51
N ALA A 86 -25.40 -5.55 -28.36
CA ALA A 86 -26.65 -5.94 -27.71
C ALA A 86 -27.25 -7.21 -28.36
N ASP A 87 -27.86 -8.08 -27.56
CA ASP A 87 -28.59 -9.27 -28.03
C ASP A 87 -27.73 -10.26 -28.86
N HIS A 88 -26.41 -10.23 -28.66
CA HIS A 88 -25.47 -11.16 -29.30
C HIS A 88 -24.87 -12.09 -28.23
N PRO A 89 -24.59 -13.37 -28.53
CA PRO A 89 -23.93 -14.28 -27.57
C PRO A 89 -22.53 -13.81 -27.12
N LEU A 90 -21.98 -12.80 -27.79
CA LEU A 90 -20.70 -12.16 -27.46
C LEU A 90 -20.89 -10.76 -26.87
N GLU A 91 -22.10 -10.41 -26.42
CA GLU A 91 -22.37 -9.13 -25.75
C GLU A 91 -21.48 -8.95 -24.52
N VAL A 92 -21.50 -9.91 -23.59
CA VAL A 92 -20.71 -9.80 -22.36
C VAL A 92 -19.20 -9.72 -22.63
N PRO A 93 -18.61 -10.58 -23.49
CA PRO A 93 -17.21 -10.47 -23.91
C PRO A 93 -16.91 -9.15 -24.61
N SER A 94 -17.87 -8.60 -25.36
CA SER A 94 -17.66 -7.35 -26.10
C SER A 94 -17.51 -6.12 -25.22
N PHE A 95 -17.88 -6.19 -23.94
CA PHE A 95 -17.54 -5.18 -22.93
C PHE A 95 -16.07 -5.21 -22.50
N HIS A 96 -15.34 -6.26 -22.89
CA HIS A 96 -13.96 -6.51 -22.50
C HIS A 96 -13.06 -6.55 -23.74
N PRO A 97 -12.46 -5.41 -24.13
CA PRO A 97 -11.69 -5.30 -25.37
C PRO A 97 -10.57 -6.34 -25.50
N SER A 98 -9.84 -6.64 -24.42
CA SER A 98 -8.73 -7.60 -24.45
C SER A 98 -9.21 -9.03 -24.74
N LEU A 99 -10.30 -9.46 -24.10
CA LEU A 99 -10.92 -10.76 -24.36
C LEU A 99 -11.50 -10.80 -25.77
N PHE A 100 -12.24 -9.77 -26.17
CA PHE A 100 -12.93 -9.75 -27.46
C PHE A 100 -11.95 -9.76 -28.63
N GLU A 101 -10.86 -8.98 -28.57
CA GLU A 101 -9.80 -9.04 -29.59
C GLU A 101 -9.11 -10.41 -29.61
N PHE A 102 -8.85 -11.02 -28.45
CA PHE A 102 -8.26 -12.35 -28.36
C PHE A 102 -9.14 -13.41 -29.01
N VAL A 103 -10.44 -13.39 -28.70
CA VAL A 103 -11.44 -14.31 -29.27
C VAL A 103 -11.57 -14.11 -30.78
N LEU A 104 -11.64 -12.86 -31.25
CA LEU A 104 -11.71 -12.58 -32.68
C LEU A 104 -10.44 -13.00 -33.43
N ALA A 105 -9.26 -12.87 -32.82
CA ALA A 105 -8.00 -13.29 -33.44
C ALA A 105 -7.97 -14.79 -33.74
N MET A 106 -8.61 -15.62 -32.91
CA MET A 106 -8.72 -17.07 -33.16
C MET A 106 -9.55 -17.43 -34.38
N VAL A 107 -10.43 -16.53 -34.79
CA VAL A 107 -11.40 -16.75 -35.86
C VAL A 107 -11.26 -15.79 -37.04
N ASP A 108 -10.19 -14.98 -37.06
CA ASP A 108 -9.93 -13.95 -38.07
C ASP A 108 -9.81 -14.55 -39.50
N GLY A 109 -9.41 -15.82 -39.61
CA GLY A 109 -9.31 -16.55 -40.87
C GLY A 109 -10.60 -17.22 -41.37
N HIS A 110 -11.74 -16.99 -40.72
CA HIS A 110 -13.00 -17.64 -41.07
C HIS A 110 -14.11 -16.62 -41.32
N GLU A 111 -14.90 -16.87 -42.36
CA GLU A 111 -16.06 -16.05 -42.68
C GLU A 111 -17.03 -16.00 -41.49
N ILE A 112 -17.42 -14.80 -41.08
CA ILE A 112 -18.28 -14.57 -39.91
C ILE A 112 -19.62 -15.31 -40.09
N LEU A 113 -20.10 -15.94 -39.01
CA LEU A 113 -21.28 -16.80 -38.98
C LEU A 113 -21.19 -18.07 -39.84
N SER A 114 -20.04 -18.37 -40.46
CA SER A 114 -19.87 -19.67 -41.12
C SER A 114 -19.88 -20.81 -40.09
N LYS A 115 -20.24 -22.02 -40.54
CA LYS A 115 -20.17 -23.23 -39.71
C LYS A 115 -18.79 -23.42 -39.07
N ARG A 116 -17.73 -23.05 -39.79
CA ARG A 116 -16.34 -23.15 -39.32
C ARG A 116 -16.00 -22.09 -38.28
N TRP A 117 -16.51 -20.88 -38.45
CA TRP A 117 -16.35 -19.79 -37.47
C TRP A 117 -16.98 -20.15 -36.12
N PHE A 118 -18.22 -20.64 -36.13
CA PHE A 118 -18.89 -21.10 -34.91
C PHE A 118 -18.16 -22.26 -34.25
N TRP A 119 -17.74 -23.25 -35.04
CA TRP A 119 -17.01 -24.41 -34.51
C TRP A 119 -15.72 -23.98 -33.81
N MET A 120 -14.95 -23.07 -34.42
CA MET A 120 -13.73 -22.55 -33.82
C MET A 120 -14.01 -21.79 -32.51
N LEU A 121 -15.01 -20.92 -32.46
CA LEU A 121 -15.37 -20.23 -31.22
C LEU A 121 -15.78 -21.22 -30.12
N LEU A 122 -16.65 -22.17 -30.43
CA LEU A 122 -17.10 -23.18 -29.47
C LEU A 122 -15.92 -24.01 -28.96
N CYS A 123 -14.97 -24.39 -29.81
CA CYS A 123 -13.79 -25.13 -29.37
C CYS A 123 -12.89 -24.32 -28.43
N HIS A 124 -12.69 -23.03 -28.68
CA HIS A 124 -11.76 -22.21 -27.90
C HIS A 124 -12.37 -21.66 -26.62
N LEU A 125 -13.69 -21.43 -26.59
CA LEU A 125 -14.41 -20.97 -25.41
C LEU A 125 -14.90 -22.13 -24.52
N HIS A 126 -14.62 -23.37 -24.90
CA HIS A 126 -14.95 -24.55 -24.10
C HIS A 126 -14.21 -24.54 -22.74
N GLN A 127 -14.85 -25.06 -21.70
CA GLN A 127 -14.30 -25.11 -20.34
C GLN A 127 -12.90 -25.76 -20.29
N ASP A 128 -12.69 -26.85 -21.04
CA ASP A 128 -11.41 -27.55 -21.09
C ASP A 128 -10.27 -26.74 -21.72
N LYS A 129 -10.60 -25.68 -22.49
CA LYS A 129 -9.64 -24.85 -23.21
C LYS A 129 -9.42 -23.48 -22.58
N LEU A 130 -10.01 -23.21 -21.42
CA LEU A 130 -9.83 -21.93 -20.71
C LEU A 130 -8.37 -21.63 -20.36
N HIS A 131 -7.51 -22.64 -20.21
CA HIS A 131 -6.06 -22.46 -20.00
C HIS A 131 -5.33 -21.79 -21.19
N TRP A 132 -5.96 -21.72 -22.36
CA TRP A 132 -5.44 -20.98 -23.52
C TRP A 132 -5.80 -19.49 -23.48
N LEU A 133 -6.77 -19.08 -22.66
CA LEU A 133 -7.10 -17.67 -22.48
C LEU A 133 -5.91 -16.92 -21.83
N PRO A 134 -5.83 -15.58 -21.98
CA PRO A 134 -4.82 -14.81 -21.26
C PRO A 134 -4.93 -15.06 -19.76
N GLN A 135 -3.79 -15.06 -19.05
CA GLN A 135 -3.74 -15.44 -17.62
C GLN A 135 -4.73 -14.68 -16.75
N GLU A 136 -4.99 -13.41 -17.08
CA GLU A 136 -5.95 -12.56 -16.38
C GLU A 136 -7.41 -13.04 -16.50
N TRP A 137 -7.73 -13.91 -17.47
CA TRP A 137 -9.05 -14.49 -17.77
C TRP A 137 -9.20 -15.94 -17.30
N GLN A 138 -8.15 -16.53 -16.73
CA GLN A 138 -8.17 -17.91 -16.22
C GLN A 138 -8.66 -18.01 -14.76
N VAL A 139 -8.98 -16.88 -14.14
CA VAL A 139 -9.36 -16.79 -12.72
C VAL A 139 -10.78 -16.24 -12.58
N ALA A 140 -11.52 -16.72 -11.57
CA ALA A 140 -12.83 -16.18 -11.22
C ALA A 140 -12.73 -14.70 -10.80
N PRO A 141 -13.73 -13.84 -11.14
CA PRO A 141 -15.02 -14.16 -11.79
C PRO A 141 -14.97 -14.12 -13.32
N LYS A 142 -13.81 -13.86 -13.93
CA LYS A 142 -13.70 -13.64 -15.38
C LYS A 142 -13.94 -14.89 -16.21
N VAL A 143 -13.61 -16.07 -15.66
CA VAL A 143 -13.97 -17.36 -16.26
C VAL A 143 -15.48 -17.50 -16.41
N ASP A 144 -16.26 -17.04 -15.42
CA ASP A 144 -17.72 -17.17 -15.45
C ASP A 144 -18.32 -16.37 -16.61
N ILE A 145 -17.77 -15.18 -16.89
CA ILE A 145 -18.16 -14.36 -18.05
C ILE A 145 -17.99 -15.14 -19.37
N VAL A 146 -16.86 -15.84 -19.52
CA VAL A 146 -16.58 -16.62 -20.72
C VAL A 146 -17.56 -17.79 -20.85
N LEU A 147 -17.83 -18.49 -19.74
CA LEU A 147 -18.75 -19.62 -19.73
C LEU A 147 -20.21 -19.21 -19.98
N GLU A 148 -20.67 -18.08 -19.45
CA GLU A 148 -22.01 -17.54 -19.77
C GLU A 148 -22.15 -17.23 -21.25
N SER A 149 -21.12 -16.65 -21.84
CA SER A 149 -21.07 -16.34 -23.29
C SER A 149 -21.08 -17.61 -24.15
N TYR A 150 -20.39 -18.65 -23.68
CA TYR A 150 -20.35 -19.96 -24.34
C TYR A 150 -21.74 -20.62 -24.41
N LYS A 151 -22.55 -20.52 -23.34
CA LYS A 151 -23.90 -21.11 -23.29
C LYS A 151 -24.80 -20.59 -24.42
N GLY A 152 -24.81 -19.27 -24.65
CA GLY A 152 -25.64 -18.66 -25.69
C GLY A 152 -25.16 -18.91 -27.12
N LEU A 153 -23.89 -19.29 -27.30
CA LEU A 153 -23.29 -19.44 -28.63
C LEU A 153 -23.84 -20.66 -29.40
N ALA A 154 -24.17 -21.74 -28.68
CA ALA A 154 -24.68 -22.97 -29.29
C ALA A 154 -26.11 -22.79 -29.84
N ASP A 155 -26.97 -22.10 -29.10
CA ASP A 155 -28.33 -21.77 -29.54
C ASP A 155 -28.31 -20.75 -30.68
N TYR A 156 -27.50 -19.70 -30.55
CA TYR A 156 -27.33 -18.72 -31.63
C TYR A 156 -26.80 -19.34 -32.94
N MET A 157 -25.89 -20.33 -32.87
CA MET A 157 -25.47 -21.08 -34.07
C MET A 157 -26.64 -21.83 -34.72
N ARG A 158 -27.57 -22.38 -33.92
CA ARG A 158 -28.77 -23.06 -34.42
C ARG A 158 -29.69 -22.07 -35.11
N ASP A 159 -29.96 -20.94 -34.45
CA ASP A 159 -30.81 -19.87 -34.98
C ASP A 159 -30.26 -19.35 -36.32
N MET A 160 -28.95 -19.11 -36.41
CA MET A 160 -28.30 -18.65 -37.65
C MET A 160 -28.32 -19.69 -38.78
N ARG A 161 -28.48 -20.98 -38.49
CA ARG A 161 -28.65 -22.02 -39.54
C ARG A 161 -30.07 -22.08 -40.09
N GLU A 162 -31.06 -21.75 -39.26
CA GLU A 162 -32.47 -21.74 -39.62
C GLU A 162 -32.91 -20.37 -40.18
N ALA A 163 -32.10 -19.34 -39.96
CA ALA A 163 -32.32 -17.99 -40.45
C ALA A 163 -32.30 -17.87 -41.98
N SER A 164 -33.02 -16.86 -42.49
CA SER A 164 -33.00 -16.51 -43.91
C SER A 164 -31.66 -15.87 -44.31
N SER A 165 -31.34 -15.89 -45.61
CA SER A 165 -30.14 -15.27 -46.14
C SER A 165 -30.04 -13.76 -45.82
N GLY A 166 -31.18 -13.06 -45.77
CA GLY A 166 -31.27 -11.66 -45.38
C GLY A 166 -30.78 -11.44 -43.94
N VAL A 167 -31.31 -12.20 -42.99
CA VAL A 167 -30.93 -12.12 -41.57
C VAL A 167 -29.44 -12.40 -41.37
N ILE A 168 -28.91 -13.45 -42.03
CA ILE A 168 -27.48 -13.78 -41.95
C ILE A 168 -26.62 -12.62 -42.50
N SER A 169 -27.05 -11.97 -43.58
CA SER A 169 -26.31 -10.86 -44.17
C SER A 169 -26.29 -9.62 -43.27
N GLU A 170 -27.43 -9.28 -42.65
CA GLU A 170 -27.54 -8.16 -41.72
C GLU A 170 -26.66 -8.39 -40.48
N GLU A 171 -26.67 -9.61 -39.95
CA GLU A 171 -25.92 -9.95 -38.75
C GLU A 171 -24.40 -10.01 -38.98
N ARG A 172 -23.98 -10.42 -40.19
CA ARG A 172 -22.59 -10.28 -40.63
C ARG A 172 -22.15 -8.82 -40.69
N VAL A 173 -22.98 -7.96 -41.29
CA VAL A 173 -22.70 -6.52 -41.37
C VAL A 173 -22.63 -5.91 -39.97
N ARG A 174 -23.55 -6.28 -39.08
CA ARG A 174 -23.56 -5.85 -37.67
C ARG A 174 -22.27 -6.24 -36.94
N SER A 175 -21.86 -7.50 -37.06
CA SER A 175 -20.64 -8.03 -36.43
C SER A 175 -19.38 -7.34 -36.95
N GLU A 176 -19.27 -7.16 -38.26
CA GLU A 176 -18.11 -6.49 -38.87
C GLU A 176 -18.08 -4.98 -38.53
N ASN A 177 -19.24 -4.32 -38.50
CA ASN A 177 -19.33 -2.92 -38.06
C ASN A 177 -18.85 -2.75 -36.61
N TYR A 178 -19.20 -3.67 -35.72
CA TYR A 178 -18.71 -3.63 -34.35
C TYR A 178 -17.19 -3.87 -34.26
N ARG A 179 -16.69 -4.85 -35.01
CA ARG A 179 -15.26 -5.13 -35.11
C ARG A 179 -14.48 -3.90 -35.60
N MET A 180 -15.00 -3.22 -36.62
CA MET A 180 -14.43 -1.97 -37.12
C MET A 180 -14.50 -0.84 -36.10
N TYR A 181 -15.62 -0.69 -35.37
CA TYR A 181 -15.76 0.27 -34.27
C TYR A 181 -14.69 0.09 -33.19
N LEU A 182 -14.41 -1.16 -32.79
CA LEU A 182 -13.40 -1.46 -31.79
C LEU A 182 -12.00 -1.04 -32.26
N ARG A 183 -11.61 -1.48 -33.45
CA ARG A 183 -10.28 -1.21 -34.02
C ARG A 183 -10.02 0.26 -34.32
N THR A 184 -11.06 1.06 -34.55
CA THR A 184 -10.96 2.47 -34.93
C THR A 184 -11.38 3.41 -33.81
N THR A 185 -12.69 3.60 -33.63
CA THR A 185 -13.29 4.63 -32.79
C THR A 185 -13.01 4.38 -31.32
N PHE A 186 -13.20 3.14 -30.86
CA PHE A 186 -12.93 2.80 -29.48
C PHE A 186 -11.44 2.84 -29.16
N LYS A 187 -10.59 2.24 -30.00
CA LYS A 187 -9.13 2.31 -29.86
C LYS A 187 -8.63 3.76 -29.77
N ALA A 188 -9.11 4.65 -30.63
CA ALA A 188 -8.76 6.08 -30.57
C ALA A 188 -9.19 6.74 -29.24
N LYS A 189 -10.39 6.41 -28.72
CA LYS A 189 -10.85 6.89 -27.41
C LYS A 189 -9.97 6.38 -26.28
N LEU A 190 -9.59 5.10 -26.32
CA LEU A 190 -8.72 4.47 -25.33
C LEU A 190 -7.33 5.11 -25.33
N THR A 191 -6.71 5.27 -26.50
CA THR A 191 -5.40 5.94 -26.62
C THR A 191 -5.46 7.39 -26.12
N LYS A 192 -6.52 8.14 -26.44
CA LYS A 192 -6.71 9.50 -25.94
C LYS A 192 -6.86 9.53 -24.42
N TRP A 193 -7.59 8.57 -23.85
CA TRP A 193 -7.75 8.44 -22.40
C TRP A 193 -6.44 8.07 -21.71
N GLN A 194 -5.66 7.13 -22.27
CA GLN A 194 -4.34 6.76 -21.76
C GLN A 194 -3.39 7.95 -21.76
N ALA A 195 -3.36 8.73 -22.84
CA ALA A 195 -2.54 9.94 -22.94
C ALA A 195 -2.93 10.99 -21.88
N ARG A 196 -4.23 11.17 -21.62
CA ARG A 196 -4.71 12.08 -20.56
C ARG A 196 -4.31 11.61 -19.16
N CYS A 197 -4.45 10.32 -18.87
CA CYS A 197 -4.01 9.75 -17.60
C CYS A 197 -2.49 9.91 -17.42
N GLN A 198 -1.71 9.69 -18.49
CA GLN A 198 -0.27 9.88 -18.45
C GLN A 198 0.11 11.34 -18.20
N ALA A 199 -0.52 12.28 -18.90
CA ALA A 199 -0.25 13.71 -18.70
C ALA A 199 -0.53 14.18 -17.25
N VAL A 200 -1.60 13.66 -16.61
CA VAL A 200 -1.88 13.95 -15.20
C VAL A 200 -0.78 13.38 -14.30
N ARG A 201 -0.37 12.12 -14.52
CA ARG A 201 0.74 11.52 -13.76
C ARG A 201 2.03 12.30 -13.92
N ASP A 202 2.37 12.71 -15.13
CA ASP A 202 3.59 13.47 -15.42
C ASP A 202 3.56 14.84 -14.73
N ALA A 203 2.42 15.52 -14.73
CA ALA A 203 2.23 16.80 -14.03
C ALA A 203 2.37 16.65 -12.51
N GLU A 204 1.80 15.60 -11.91
CA GLU A 204 1.96 15.33 -10.48
C GLU A 204 3.40 14.96 -10.12
N VAL A 205 4.08 14.16 -10.96
CA VAL A 205 5.51 13.86 -10.79
C VAL A 205 6.34 15.13 -10.85
N LEU A 206 6.06 16.04 -11.79
CA LEU A 206 6.75 17.32 -11.90
C LEU A 206 6.58 18.15 -10.62
N LEU A 207 5.34 18.24 -10.10
CA LEU A 207 5.06 18.94 -8.84
C LEU A 207 5.85 18.34 -7.67
N ILE A 208 5.89 17.01 -7.56
CA ILE A 208 6.67 16.32 -6.53
C ILE A 208 8.16 16.62 -6.70
N LYS A 209 8.69 16.54 -7.93
CA LYS A 209 10.09 16.90 -8.22
C LYS A 209 10.40 18.33 -7.79
N THR A 210 9.54 19.31 -8.08
CA THR A 210 9.72 20.70 -7.63
C THR A 210 9.75 20.81 -6.10
N GLN A 211 8.85 20.13 -5.39
CA GLN A 211 8.85 20.11 -3.91
C GLN A 211 10.11 19.43 -3.33
N MET A 212 10.67 18.48 -4.06
CA MET A 212 11.85 17.72 -3.67
C MET A 212 13.18 18.32 -4.18
N ALA A 213 13.15 19.35 -5.04
CA ALA A 213 14.34 19.97 -5.63
C ALA A 213 15.34 20.53 -4.61
N GLN A 214 14.88 20.83 -3.39
CA GLN A 214 15.70 21.18 -2.23
C GLN A 214 16.60 20.03 -1.71
N PHE A 215 16.43 18.82 -2.24
CA PHE A 215 17.21 17.63 -1.88
C PHE A 215 17.98 17.15 -3.11
N ALA A 216 19.31 17.30 -3.08
CA ALA A 216 20.22 16.91 -4.17
C ALA A 216 19.99 15.46 -4.64
N ASP A 217 19.75 14.55 -3.71
CA ASP A 217 19.54 13.11 -3.94
C ASP A 217 18.41 12.77 -4.94
N TYR A 218 17.48 13.69 -5.21
CA TYR A 218 16.33 13.46 -6.10
C TYR A 218 16.44 14.16 -7.47
N GLN A 219 17.51 14.93 -7.72
CA GLN A 219 17.68 15.66 -8.97
C GLN A 219 17.78 14.74 -10.19
N ASP A 220 18.36 13.55 -10.01
CA ASP A 220 18.59 12.59 -11.10
C ASP A 220 17.42 11.61 -11.35
N CYS A 221 16.33 11.72 -10.59
CA CYS A 221 15.18 10.83 -10.78
C CYS A 221 14.44 11.18 -12.08
N ALA A 222 14.55 10.34 -13.12
CA ALA A 222 13.86 10.54 -14.40
C ALA A 222 12.38 10.14 -14.29
N THR A 223 12.10 8.99 -13.68
CA THR A 223 10.75 8.41 -13.61
C THR A 223 10.19 8.36 -12.18
N LEU A 224 8.89 8.10 -12.08
CA LEU A 224 8.19 7.85 -10.82
C LEU A 224 8.73 6.60 -10.10
N VAL A 225 9.18 5.61 -10.87
CA VAL A 225 9.84 4.40 -10.33
C VAL A 225 11.17 4.77 -9.70
N ASP A 226 12.00 5.56 -10.38
CA ASP A 226 13.29 6.03 -9.84
C ASP A 226 13.07 6.83 -8.57
N LEU A 227 12.10 7.75 -8.59
CA LEU A 227 11.73 8.53 -7.41
C LEU A 227 11.30 7.62 -6.25
N LYS A 228 10.50 6.59 -6.51
CA LYS A 228 10.07 5.62 -5.48
C LYS A 228 11.26 4.85 -4.92
N VAL A 229 12.19 4.40 -5.76
CA VAL A 229 13.39 3.66 -5.34
C VAL A 229 14.29 4.54 -4.48
N VAL A 230 14.64 5.74 -4.96
CA VAL A 230 15.50 6.69 -4.24
C VAL A 230 14.85 7.15 -2.94
N TYR A 231 13.55 7.44 -2.95
CA TYR A 231 12.79 7.80 -1.76
C TYR A 231 12.85 6.71 -0.69
N THR A 232 12.68 5.45 -1.10
CA THR A 232 12.69 4.30 -0.19
C THR A 232 14.11 3.99 0.31
N ALA A 233 15.12 4.06 -0.56
CA ALA A 233 16.52 3.84 -0.20
C ALA A 233 17.02 4.86 0.84
N ARG A 234 16.73 6.15 0.64
CA ARG A 234 17.09 7.22 1.58
C ARG A 234 16.45 7.02 2.96
N PHE A 235 15.25 6.44 2.99
CA PHE A 235 14.58 6.12 4.25
C PHE A 235 15.33 5.02 5.00
N VAL A 236 15.70 3.94 4.30
CA VAL A 236 16.49 2.84 4.87
C VAL A 236 17.85 3.33 5.36
N GLU A 237 18.53 4.21 4.62
CA GLU A 237 19.80 4.79 5.03
C GLU A 237 19.66 5.69 6.26
N LYS A 238 18.64 6.56 6.33
CA LYS A 238 18.39 7.38 7.52
C LYS A 238 18.06 6.53 8.75
N GLU A 239 17.38 5.40 8.58
CA GLU A 239 17.10 4.46 9.66
C GLU A 239 18.39 3.79 10.14
N LYS A 240 19.24 3.30 9.23
CA LYS A 240 20.56 2.73 9.56
C LYS A 240 21.48 3.75 10.24
N ALA A 241 21.55 4.99 9.74
CA ALA A 241 22.37 6.05 10.30
C ALA A 241 21.88 6.44 11.71
N TYR A 242 20.57 6.48 11.92
CA TYR A 242 20.00 6.69 13.25
C TYR A 242 20.38 5.55 14.21
N GLU A 243 20.23 4.29 13.79
CA GLU A 243 20.64 3.14 14.62
C GLU A 243 22.13 3.15 14.93
N ALA A 244 22.98 3.48 13.96
CA ALA A 244 24.42 3.61 14.13
C ALA A 244 24.77 4.75 15.10
N ALA A 245 24.14 5.92 14.97
CA ALA A 245 24.33 7.05 15.88
C ALA A 245 23.87 6.74 17.31
N GLN A 246 22.79 5.98 17.48
CA GLN A 246 22.37 5.49 18.81
C GLN A 246 23.41 4.52 19.38
N LYS A 247 23.89 3.55 18.59
CA LYS A 247 24.95 2.62 19.00
C LYS A 247 26.25 3.35 19.37
N ALA A 248 26.65 4.35 18.57
CA ALA A 248 27.84 5.17 18.83
C ALA A 248 27.70 5.97 20.13
N LYS A 249 26.55 6.61 20.39
CA LYS A 249 26.28 7.29 21.66
C LYS A 249 26.32 6.34 22.87
N HIS A 250 25.84 5.11 22.70
CA HIS A 250 25.96 4.06 23.72
C HIS A 250 27.40 3.60 23.95
N GLN A 251 28.27 3.67 22.94
CA GLN A 251 29.70 3.30 23.04
C GLN A 251 30.60 4.46 23.49
N GLN A 252 30.20 5.71 23.25
CA GLN A 252 30.90 6.91 23.70
C GLN A 252 30.72 7.13 25.21
N ALA A 253 29.51 6.91 25.73
CA ALA A 253 29.21 7.04 27.16
C ALA A 253 30.19 6.28 28.09
N PRO A 254 30.58 5.01 27.83
CA PRO A 254 31.60 4.33 28.63
C PRO A 254 33.05 4.75 28.36
N LYS A 255 33.35 5.39 27.21
CA LYS A 255 34.69 5.88 26.87
C LYS A 255 34.97 7.25 27.50
N ASP A 256 34.00 8.16 27.50
CA ASP A 256 34.09 9.46 28.19
C ASP A 256 34.20 9.25 29.71
N LEU A 257 33.54 8.21 30.25
CA LEU A 257 33.71 7.76 31.63
C LEU A 257 35.14 7.28 31.94
N ARG A 258 35.79 6.54 31.04
CA ARG A 258 37.19 6.12 31.21
C ARG A 258 38.16 7.30 31.10
N PHE A 259 37.89 8.25 30.20
CA PHE A 259 38.77 9.40 29.99
C PHE A 259 38.81 10.32 31.22
N LEU A 260 37.66 10.52 31.88
CA LEU A 260 37.56 11.20 33.18
C LEU A 260 38.24 10.43 34.33
N GLU A 261 38.32 9.10 34.23
CA GLU A 261 38.98 8.24 35.22
C GLU A 261 40.52 8.21 35.04
N THR A 262 41.01 8.45 33.82
CA THR A 262 42.46 8.42 33.50
C THR A 262 43.16 9.77 33.45
N PHE A 263 42.43 10.88 33.28
CA PHE A 263 43.03 12.24 33.14
C PHE A 263 42.46 13.27 34.12
N GLY A 264 41.66 12.85 35.11
CA GLY A 264 41.03 13.75 36.11
C GLY A 264 41.89 14.10 37.33
N GLU A 265 43.20 13.86 37.29
CA GLU A 265 44.15 14.23 38.33
C GLU A 265 45.26 15.10 37.72
N GLU A 266 45.04 16.41 37.62
CA GLU A 266 46.15 17.39 37.62
C GLU A 266 45.62 18.80 37.95
N SER A 267 46.24 19.38 39.00
CA SER A 267 46.26 20.79 39.43
C SER A 267 44.96 21.46 39.91
N ASP A 268 44.95 22.30 40.94
CA ASP A 268 45.99 22.91 41.78
C ASP A 268 45.38 23.16 43.17
N SER A 269 46.14 22.92 44.24
CA SER A 269 45.86 23.49 45.56
C SER A 269 47.01 24.42 45.92
N ASP A 270 46.99 25.62 45.34
CA ASP A 270 47.57 26.80 45.98
C ASP A 270 46.42 27.49 46.71
N ASP A 271 46.48 27.54 48.04
CA ASP A 271 45.72 28.49 48.84
C ASP A 271 46.50 28.79 50.14
N ASP A 272 46.64 30.09 50.40
CA ASP A 272 47.33 30.79 51.50
C ASP A 272 46.94 30.37 52.93
#